data_AF-T2JIM4-F1
#
_entry.id   AF-T2JIM4-F1
#
_cell.length_a   1.000
_cell.length_b   1.000
_cell.length_c   1.000
_cell.angle_alpha   90.00
_cell.angle_beta   90.00
_cell.angle_gamma   90.00
#
_symmetry.space_group_name_H-M   'P 1'
#
loop_
_entity.id
_entity.type
_entity.pdbx_description
1 polymer ?
#
loop_
_entity_poly.entity_id
_entity_poly.type
_entity_poly.pdbx_seq_one_letter_code
_entity_poly.pdbx_strand_id
1 'polypeptide(L)'
;MISLFLGVFWFIITTQLIIPRFSGDEVAAVGRYSFLGDSVTEIITNLFLQPNIILSRVFTLANLEYIILLFIPVIWGLNIRYLTPLVAAIPVLALNILTDYQPQKDLVHQYSIAILPFLLLSVIATLVAQKGLIRNPRYIIIWSLIAFLALGKYGYFTSRYLEQIETTSAMREAVKLIPGEVKVLTSPQISPHLTHRTVIKLAIKDREPIDIEQFDYILLNTRYPGWENSEETVTNLFEKLKNNNNYKLKYEKDGVILWTNYRN
;
A
#
# COMPACT_ATOMS: atom_id res chain seq x y z
N MET A 1 -29.09 3.58 11.48
CA MET A 1 -28.53 3.82 12.83
C MET A 1 -27.78 2.61 13.37
N ILE A 2 -28.37 1.41 13.39
CA ILE A 2 -27.71 0.18 13.88
C ILE A 2 -26.36 -0.08 13.19
N SER A 3 -26.27 0.04 11.87
CA SER A 3 -25.04 -0.20 11.12
C SER A 3 -23.91 0.78 11.47
N LEU A 4 -24.24 2.05 11.75
CA LEU A 4 -23.23 3.04 12.18
C LEU A 4 -22.70 2.70 13.57
N PHE A 5 -23.60 2.33 14.49
CA PHE A 5 -23.21 1.91 15.83
C PHE A 5 -22.31 0.67 15.79
N LEU A 6 -22.70 -0.37 15.05
CA LEU A 6 -21.88 -1.58 14.89
C LEU A 6 -20.53 -1.28 14.24
N GLY A 7 -20.50 -0.37 13.25
CA GLY A 7 -19.25 0.06 12.61
C GLY A 7 -18.31 0.77 13.58
N VAL A 8 -18.83 1.73 14.36
CA VAL A 8 -18.04 2.45 15.39
C VAL A 8 -17.57 1.48 16.47
N PHE A 9 -18.44 0.60 16.96
CA PHE A 9 -18.09 -0.40 17.95
C PHE A 9 -16.99 -1.33 17.44
N TRP A 10 -17.12 -1.84 16.22
CA TRP A 10 -16.11 -2.70 15.59
C TRP A 10 -14.78 -1.97 15.38
N PHE A 11 -14.82 -0.70 14.96
CA PHE A 11 -13.63 0.13 14.83
C PHE A 11 -12.89 0.27 16.15
N ILE A 12 -13.59 0.59 17.24
CA ILE A 12 -12.99 0.72 18.58
C ILE A 12 -12.37 -0.61 19.02
N ILE A 13 -13.12 -1.72 18.95
CA ILE A 13 -12.60 -3.04 19.33
C ILE A 13 -11.36 -3.42 18.52
N THR A 14 -11.39 -3.17 17.21
CA THR A 14 -10.26 -3.55 16.34
C THR A 14 -9.03 -2.71 16.64
N THR A 15 -9.18 -1.39 16.73
CA THR A 15 -8.05 -0.45 16.89
C THR A 15 -7.51 -0.39 18.31
N GLN A 16 -8.34 -0.53 19.33
CA GLN A 16 -7.95 -0.34 20.73
C GLN A 16 -7.68 -1.66 21.46
N LEU A 17 -8.16 -2.80 20.96
CA LEU A 17 -8.04 -4.09 21.64
C LEU A 17 -7.37 -5.14 20.79
N ILE A 18 -7.86 -5.39 19.57
CA ILE A 18 -7.33 -6.48 18.74
C ILE A 18 -5.91 -6.15 18.28
N ILE A 19 -5.73 -5.02 17.57
CA ILE A 19 -4.44 -4.69 16.96
C ILE A 19 -3.34 -4.56 18.03
N PRO A 20 -3.45 -3.71 19.07
CA PRO A 20 -2.37 -3.53 20.05
C PRO A 20 -1.97 -4.82 20.76
N ARG A 21 -2.93 -5.74 20.97
CA ARG A 21 -2.65 -7.03 21.60
C ARG A 21 -1.77 -7.94 20.75
N PHE A 22 -1.85 -7.85 19.42
CA PHE A 22 -1.10 -8.72 18.50
C PHE A 22 0.12 -8.03 17.89
N SER A 23 0.07 -6.72 17.63
CA SER A 23 1.22 -5.95 17.12
C SER A 23 2.19 -5.54 18.21
N GLY A 24 1.72 -5.36 19.45
CA GLY A 24 2.49 -4.73 20.53
C GLY A 24 2.64 -3.22 20.38
N ASP A 25 1.91 -2.62 19.44
CA ASP A 25 2.01 -1.21 19.05
C ASP A 25 0.64 -0.69 18.56
N GLU A 26 0.50 0.61 18.44
CA GLU A 26 -0.69 1.26 17.87
C GLU A 26 -0.97 0.82 16.43
N VAL A 27 -2.18 1.10 15.97
CA VAL A 27 -2.55 0.83 14.58
C VAL A 27 -1.61 1.61 13.67
N ALA A 28 -1.00 0.95 12.68
CA ALA A 28 -0.08 1.58 11.72
C ALA A 28 -0.65 2.82 11.00
N ALA A 29 -1.98 3.00 11.00
CA ALA A 29 -2.64 4.20 10.53
C ALA A 29 -2.28 5.45 11.35
N VAL A 30 -1.97 5.33 12.65
CA VAL A 30 -1.57 6.45 13.52
C VAL A 30 -0.38 7.20 12.93
N GLY A 31 0.63 6.49 12.41
CA GLY A 31 1.79 7.13 11.77
C GLY A 31 1.43 8.06 10.60
N ARG A 32 0.32 7.79 9.90
CA ARG A 32 -0.17 8.59 8.75
C ARG A 32 -0.94 9.86 9.16
N TYR A 33 -1.21 9.99 10.46
CA TYR A 33 -1.91 11.13 11.06
C TYR A 33 -1.16 11.65 12.29
N SER A 34 0.14 11.38 12.39
CA SER A 34 0.99 11.79 13.53
C SER A 34 0.96 13.30 13.78
N PHE A 35 0.68 14.11 12.75
CA PHE A 35 0.45 15.55 12.89
C PHE A 35 -0.82 15.93 13.68
N LEU A 36 -1.70 14.98 13.99
CA LEU A 36 -2.87 15.13 14.88
C LEU A 36 -2.69 14.43 16.23
N GLY A 37 -1.59 13.72 16.47
CA GLY A 37 -1.34 13.03 17.73
C GLY A 37 -0.74 11.64 17.56
N ASP A 38 -0.34 11.06 18.69
CA ASP A 38 0.41 9.80 18.77
C ASP A 38 -0.48 8.59 19.08
N SER A 39 -1.80 8.80 19.19
CA SER A 39 -2.78 7.73 19.42
C SER A 39 -4.10 7.99 18.67
N VAL A 40 -4.89 6.93 18.46
CA VAL A 40 -6.21 7.04 17.82
C VAL A 40 -7.13 8.02 18.54
N THR A 41 -7.12 8.01 19.87
CA THR A 41 -7.93 8.91 20.70
C THR A 41 -7.50 10.36 20.56
N GLU A 42 -6.19 10.61 20.55
CA GLU A 42 -5.64 11.96 20.36
C GLU A 42 -5.96 12.49 18.97
N ILE A 43 -5.79 11.67 17.93
CA ILE A 43 -6.13 12.02 16.55
C ILE A 43 -7.61 12.40 16.42
N ILE A 44 -8.53 11.61 16.98
CA ILE A 44 -9.97 11.93 16.97
C ILE A 44 -10.23 13.23 17.72
N THR A 45 -9.59 13.44 18.86
CA THR A 45 -9.79 14.64 19.69
C THR A 45 -9.31 15.89 18.96
N ASN A 46 -8.12 15.85 18.38
CA ASN A 46 -7.53 16.95 17.63
C ASN A 46 -8.23 17.21 16.29
N LEU A 47 -8.98 16.24 15.75
CA LEU A 47 -9.89 16.49 14.63
C LEU A 47 -10.98 17.54 14.97
N PHE A 48 -11.34 17.71 16.24
CA PHE A 48 -12.29 18.73 16.66
C PHE A 48 -11.61 19.95 17.28
N LEU A 49 -10.49 19.75 17.99
CA LEU A 49 -9.79 20.83 18.69
C LEU A 49 -8.84 21.64 17.80
N GLN A 50 -8.42 21.10 16.66
CA GLN A 50 -7.40 21.72 15.79
C GLN A 50 -7.90 21.94 14.35
N PRO A 51 -8.97 22.73 14.13
CA PRO A 51 -9.55 22.94 12.80
C PRO A 51 -8.57 23.58 11.81
N ASN A 52 -7.66 24.44 12.28
CA ASN A 52 -6.67 25.09 11.41
C ASN A 52 -5.72 24.08 10.76
N ILE A 53 -5.31 23.04 11.51
CA ILE A 53 -4.45 21.96 10.99
C ILE A 53 -5.23 21.12 9.98
N ILE A 54 -6.52 20.87 10.22
CA ILE A 54 -7.36 20.14 9.25
C ILE A 54 -7.50 20.93 7.94
N LEU A 55 -7.80 22.23 8.02
CA LEU A 55 -7.99 23.05 6.83
C LEU A 55 -6.71 23.09 5.98
N SER A 56 -5.53 23.21 6.59
CA SER A 56 -4.26 23.17 5.87
C SER A 56 -3.97 21.82 5.22
N ARG A 57 -4.49 20.72 5.78
CA ARG A 57 -4.37 19.37 5.22
C ARG A 57 -5.39 19.09 4.12
N VAL A 58 -6.59 19.63 4.21
CA VAL A 58 -7.67 19.46 3.22
C VAL A 58 -7.37 20.29 1.96
N PHE A 59 -7.00 21.56 2.10
CA PHE A 59 -6.78 22.46 0.97
C PHE A 59 -5.33 22.41 0.47
N THR A 60 -4.99 21.33 -0.22
CA THR A 60 -3.67 21.13 -0.84
C THR A 60 -3.81 20.84 -2.32
N LEU A 61 -2.76 21.16 -3.09
CA LEU A 61 -2.70 20.83 -4.51
C LEU A 61 -2.78 19.31 -4.75
N ALA A 62 -2.12 18.52 -3.89
CA ALA A 62 -2.17 17.07 -3.95
C ALA A 62 -3.59 16.52 -3.78
N ASN A 63 -4.39 17.08 -2.86
CA ASN A 63 -5.79 16.67 -2.70
C ASN A 63 -6.65 17.10 -3.89
N LEU A 64 -6.41 18.29 -4.45
CA LEU A 64 -7.12 18.74 -5.64
C LEU A 64 -6.83 17.82 -6.83
N GLU A 65 -5.55 17.50 -7.06
CA GLU A 65 -5.12 16.54 -8.09
C GLU A 65 -5.79 15.17 -7.86
N TYR A 66 -5.72 14.64 -6.65
CA TYR A 66 -6.34 13.38 -6.27
C TYR A 66 -7.84 13.34 -6.61
N ILE A 67 -8.60 14.36 -6.20
CA ILE A 67 -10.04 14.46 -6.45
C ILE A 67 -10.29 14.56 -7.96
N ILE A 68 -9.55 15.39 -8.69
CA ILE A 68 -9.70 15.51 -10.15
C ILE A 68 -9.47 14.14 -10.79
N LEU A 69 -8.37 13.46 -10.47
CA LEU A 69 -8.05 12.14 -11.02
C LEU A 69 -9.12 11.10 -10.69
N LEU A 70 -9.66 11.13 -9.47
CA LEU A 70 -10.69 10.19 -9.03
C LEU A 70 -12.02 10.35 -9.80
N PHE A 71 -12.44 11.59 -10.07
CA PHE A 71 -13.74 11.86 -10.68
C PHE A 71 -13.69 12.06 -12.21
N ILE A 72 -12.56 12.47 -12.79
CA ILE A 72 -12.44 12.75 -14.22
C ILE A 72 -12.87 11.60 -15.15
N PRO A 73 -12.62 10.30 -14.85
CA PRO A 73 -13.02 9.22 -15.76
C PRO A 73 -14.54 9.09 -15.90
N VAL A 74 -15.28 9.55 -14.89
CA VAL A 74 -16.74 9.39 -14.79
C VAL A 74 -17.49 10.72 -14.73
N ILE A 75 -16.80 11.85 -14.84
CA ILE A 75 -17.37 13.20 -14.66
C ILE A 75 -18.58 13.44 -15.56
N TRP A 76 -18.57 12.87 -16.76
CA TRP A 76 -19.64 12.94 -17.75
C TRP A 76 -20.99 12.40 -17.23
N GLY A 77 -20.95 11.49 -16.26
CA GLY A 77 -22.10 10.79 -15.70
C GLY A 77 -22.45 11.25 -14.28
N LEU A 78 -21.82 12.30 -13.75
CA LEU A 78 -22.11 12.79 -12.41
C LEU A 78 -23.19 13.87 -12.45
N ASN A 79 -24.09 13.81 -11.48
CA ASN A 79 -25.11 14.82 -11.25
C ASN A 79 -25.38 14.92 -9.74
N ILE A 80 -25.39 16.14 -9.22
CA ILE A 80 -25.52 16.43 -7.78
C ILE A 80 -26.75 15.76 -7.14
N ARG A 81 -27.83 15.55 -7.90
CA ARG A 81 -29.07 14.91 -7.42
C ARG A 81 -28.96 13.40 -7.20
N TYR A 82 -27.93 12.76 -7.73
CA TYR A 82 -27.75 11.30 -7.72
C TYR A 82 -26.45 10.87 -7.03
N LEU A 83 -25.85 11.74 -6.21
CA LEU A 83 -24.63 11.44 -5.45
C LEU A 83 -24.89 10.73 -4.12
N THR A 84 -26.14 10.42 -3.78
CA THR A 84 -26.49 9.73 -2.51
C THR A 84 -25.64 8.49 -2.22
N PRO A 85 -25.30 7.62 -3.20
CA PRO A 85 -24.43 6.48 -2.93
C PRO A 85 -23.04 6.88 -2.39
N LEU A 86 -22.50 8.04 -2.77
CA LEU A 86 -21.19 8.51 -2.30
C LEU A 86 -21.15 8.79 -0.80
N VAL A 87 -22.30 8.90 -0.11
CA VAL A 87 -22.33 9.01 1.36
C VAL A 87 -21.58 7.85 2.02
N ALA A 88 -21.66 6.65 1.45
CA ALA A 88 -20.93 5.49 1.96
C ALA A 88 -19.41 5.54 1.69
N ALA A 89 -18.96 6.35 0.73
CA ALA A 89 -17.54 6.55 0.42
C ALA A 89 -16.89 7.67 1.24
N ILE A 90 -17.68 8.49 1.95
CA ILE A 90 -17.19 9.64 2.74
C ILE A 90 -16.06 9.24 3.71
N PRO A 91 -16.16 8.16 4.50
CA PRO A 91 -15.11 7.83 5.46
C PRO A 91 -13.75 7.58 4.79
N VAL A 92 -13.74 6.81 3.69
CA VAL A 92 -12.51 6.50 2.95
C VAL A 92 -11.95 7.74 2.28
N LEU A 93 -12.81 8.54 1.63
CA LEU A 93 -12.41 9.78 0.99
C LEU A 93 -11.83 10.77 2.01
N ALA A 94 -12.45 10.90 3.18
CA ALA A 94 -11.97 11.76 4.25
C ALA A 94 -10.59 11.34 4.76
N LEU A 95 -10.38 10.03 5.00
CA LEU A 95 -9.08 9.49 5.38
C LEU A 95 -8.01 9.79 4.32
N ASN A 96 -8.32 9.56 3.04
CA ASN A 96 -7.39 9.80 1.94
C ASN A 96 -7.05 11.30 1.75
N ILE A 97 -7.98 12.21 2.03
CA ILE A 97 -7.76 13.66 1.95
C ILE A 97 -6.92 14.17 3.13
N LEU A 98 -7.21 13.69 4.35
CA LEU A 98 -6.61 14.21 5.59
C LEU A 98 -5.17 13.74 5.79
N THR A 99 -4.85 12.52 5.36
CA THR A 99 -3.53 11.90 5.54
C THR A 99 -2.39 12.75 4.98
N ASP A 100 -1.19 12.63 5.55
CA ASP A 100 0.05 13.13 4.93
C ASP A 100 0.75 12.06 4.09
N TYR A 101 0.22 10.85 4.08
CA TYR A 101 0.77 9.71 3.36
C TYR A 101 0.40 9.76 1.88
N GLN A 102 1.33 10.23 1.04
CA GLN A 102 1.11 10.46 -0.39
C GLN A 102 0.50 9.27 -1.17
N PRO A 103 0.85 7.99 -0.90
CA PRO A 103 0.22 6.86 -1.57
C PRO A 103 -1.31 6.78 -1.41
N GLN A 104 -1.90 7.37 -0.35
CA GLN A 104 -3.35 7.46 -0.21
C GLN A 104 -4.01 8.50 -1.11
N LYS A 105 -3.22 9.37 -1.75
CA LYS A 105 -3.65 10.50 -2.60
C LYS A 105 -3.35 10.28 -4.08
N ASP A 106 -2.92 9.08 -4.46
CA ASP A 106 -2.78 8.70 -5.86
C ASP A 106 -3.77 7.58 -6.23
N LEU A 107 -3.86 7.31 -7.53
CA LEU A 107 -4.66 6.21 -8.09
C LEU A 107 -3.81 4.99 -8.45
N VAL A 108 -2.52 4.99 -8.11
CA VAL A 108 -1.62 3.85 -8.30
C VAL A 108 -1.85 2.83 -7.20
N HIS A 109 -2.07 3.30 -5.98
CA HIS A 109 -2.29 2.45 -4.82
C HIS A 109 -3.77 2.18 -4.55
N GLN A 110 -4.03 1.11 -3.81
CA GLN A 110 -5.35 0.53 -3.57
C GLN A 110 -6.33 1.38 -2.73
N TYR A 111 -5.88 2.51 -2.18
CA TYR A 111 -6.62 3.26 -1.17
C TYR A 111 -7.93 3.87 -1.65
N SER A 112 -8.08 4.04 -2.97
CA SER A 112 -9.30 4.58 -3.58
C SER A 112 -10.30 3.51 -4.03
N ILE A 113 -9.93 2.22 -4.00
CA ILE A 113 -10.77 1.14 -4.53
C ILE A 113 -12.13 1.08 -3.84
N ALA A 114 -12.18 1.32 -2.52
CA ALA A 114 -13.42 1.30 -1.76
C ALA A 114 -14.40 2.45 -2.12
N ILE A 115 -13.95 3.50 -2.82
CA ILE A 115 -14.79 4.60 -3.28
C ILE A 115 -15.51 4.24 -4.60
N LEU A 116 -14.86 3.44 -5.44
CA LEU A 116 -15.30 3.18 -6.82
C LEU A 116 -16.71 2.59 -6.93
N PRO A 117 -17.13 1.58 -6.13
CA PRO A 117 -18.48 1.03 -6.25
C PRO A 117 -19.57 2.09 -6.07
N PHE A 118 -19.41 2.98 -5.11
CA PHE A 118 -20.38 4.05 -4.80
C PHE A 118 -20.37 5.16 -5.85
N LEU A 119 -19.19 5.46 -6.38
CA LEU A 119 -19.05 6.38 -7.51
C LEU A 119 -19.76 5.85 -8.75
N LEU A 120 -19.56 4.57 -9.08
CA LEU A 120 -20.24 3.91 -10.20
C LEU A 120 -21.75 3.82 -10.00
N LEU A 121 -22.23 3.54 -8.79
CA LEU A 121 -23.67 3.58 -8.48
C LEU A 121 -24.28 4.96 -8.74
N SER A 122 -23.56 6.03 -8.41
CA SER A 122 -24.01 7.41 -8.66
C SER A 122 -24.11 7.71 -10.17
N VAL A 123 -23.14 7.20 -10.95
CA VAL A 123 -23.14 7.30 -12.42
C VAL A 123 -24.30 6.51 -13.03
N ILE A 124 -24.52 5.28 -12.57
CA ILE A 124 -25.62 4.41 -13.02
C ILE A 124 -26.97 5.08 -12.75
N ALA A 125 -27.19 5.60 -11.54
CA ALA A 125 -28.42 6.31 -11.19
C ALA A 125 -28.66 7.53 -12.09
N THR A 126 -27.60 8.29 -12.39
CA THR A 126 -27.65 9.46 -13.28
C THR A 126 -27.97 9.08 -14.72
N LEU A 127 -27.42 7.96 -15.22
CA LEU A 127 -27.70 7.42 -16.55
C LEU A 127 -29.14 6.96 -16.69
N VAL A 128 -29.66 6.20 -15.73
CA VAL A 128 -31.06 5.74 -15.69
C VAL A 128 -32.02 6.94 -15.73
N ALA A 129 -31.70 7.99 -14.98
CA ALA A 129 -32.49 9.22 -14.96
C ALA A 129 -32.31 10.09 -16.22
N GLN A 130 -31.39 9.74 -17.12
CA GLN A 130 -30.99 10.55 -18.27
C GLN A 130 -30.62 11.99 -17.87
N LYS A 131 -29.88 12.16 -16.77
CA LYS A 131 -29.45 13.47 -16.24
C LYS A 131 -27.94 13.70 -16.28
N GLY A 132 -27.20 12.82 -16.97
CA GLY A 132 -25.76 12.99 -17.20
C GLY A 132 -25.47 14.17 -18.13
N LEU A 133 -24.24 14.70 -18.02
CA LEU A 133 -23.69 15.74 -18.90
C LEU A 133 -23.57 15.22 -20.33
N ILE A 134 -23.07 13.99 -20.48
CA ILE A 134 -23.00 13.26 -21.74
C ILE A 134 -23.92 12.03 -21.64
N ARG A 135 -24.78 11.85 -22.63
CA ARG A 135 -25.75 10.73 -22.67
C ARG A 135 -25.56 9.81 -23.87
N ASN A 136 -24.88 10.29 -24.90
CA ASN A 136 -24.65 9.49 -26.09
C ASN A 136 -23.59 8.43 -25.79
N PRO A 137 -23.90 7.12 -25.92
CA PRO A 137 -22.99 6.05 -25.59
C PRO A 137 -21.66 6.14 -26.34
N ARG A 138 -21.65 6.66 -27.58
CA ARG A 138 -20.41 6.81 -28.36
C ARG A 138 -19.39 7.72 -27.65
N TYR A 139 -19.86 8.83 -27.09
CA TYR A 139 -18.98 9.80 -26.43
C TYR A 139 -18.56 9.31 -25.04
N ILE A 140 -19.42 8.55 -24.36
CA ILE A 140 -19.09 7.88 -23.10
C ILE A 140 -17.97 6.87 -23.31
N ILE A 141 -18.08 6.04 -24.36
CA ILE A 141 -17.06 5.05 -24.71
C ILE A 141 -15.75 5.74 -25.08
N ILE A 142 -15.80 6.75 -25.97
CA ILE A 142 -14.60 7.52 -26.37
C ILE A 142 -13.94 8.15 -25.14
N TRP A 143 -14.70 8.79 -24.25
CA TRP A 143 -14.17 9.39 -23.04
C TRP A 143 -13.55 8.35 -22.10
N SER A 144 -14.23 7.21 -21.91
CA SER A 144 -13.74 6.13 -21.07
C SER A 144 -12.43 5.55 -21.61
N LEU A 145 -12.30 5.41 -22.93
CA LEU A 145 -11.06 5.00 -23.58
C LEU A 145 -9.95 6.03 -23.40
N ILE A 146 -10.24 7.32 -23.59
CA ILE A 146 -9.27 8.40 -23.38
C ILE A 146 -8.79 8.40 -21.92
N ALA A 147 -9.71 8.31 -20.95
CA ALA A 147 -9.38 8.29 -19.53
C ALA A 147 -8.58 7.05 -19.14
N PHE A 148 -8.97 5.86 -19.63
CA PHE A 148 -8.22 4.62 -19.43
C PHE A 148 -6.80 4.73 -19.98
N LEU A 149 -6.65 5.31 -21.17
CA LEU A 149 -5.36 5.54 -21.74
C LEU A 149 -4.58 6.55 -20.89
N ALA A 150 -5.07 7.76 -20.71
CA ALA A 150 -4.36 8.81 -19.96
C ALA A 150 -3.92 8.38 -18.54
N LEU A 151 -4.69 7.54 -17.86
CA LEU A 151 -4.47 7.17 -16.45
C LEU A 151 -3.92 5.75 -16.23
N GLY A 152 -3.79 4.93 -17.28
CA GLY A 152 -3.44 3.51 -17.15
C GLY A 152 -2.01 3.22 -16.67
N LYS A 153 -1.15 4.24 -16.55
CA LYS A 153 0.26 4.15 -16.08
C LYS A 153 1.06 3.00 -16.73
N TYR A 154 0.82 2.72 -18.01
CA TYR A 154 1.42 1.58 -18.71
C TYR A 154 2.95 1.62 -18.80
N GLY A 155 3.57 2.79 -18.65
CA GLY A 155 5.03 2.91 -18.52
C GLY A 155 5.61 2.08 -17.37
N TYR A 156 4.86 1.85 -16.29
CA TYR A 156 5.29 0.98 -15.19
C TYR A 156 5.46 -0.48 -15.63
N PHE A 157 4.77 -0.90 -16.69
CA PHE A 157 4.99 -2.23 -17.24
C PHE A 157 6.43 -2.39 -17.71
N THR A 158 6.91 -1.44 -18.52
CA THR A 158 8.27 -1.48 -19.05
C THR A 158 9.32 -1.11 -18.02
N SER A 159 9.06 -0.10 -17.16
CA SER A 159 10.08 0.47 -16.26
C SER A 159 10.08 -0.10 -14.84
N ARG A 160 9.18 -1.02 -14.49
CA ARG A 160 9.15 -1.64 -13.15
C ARG A 160 8.95 -3.15 -13.23
N TYR A 161 7.98 -3.60 -14.02
CA TYR A 161 7.62 -5.03 -14.06
C TYR A 161 8.54 -5.83 -14.98
N LEU A 162 8.80 -5.36 -16.21
CA LEU A 162 9.67 -6.06 -17.16
C LEU A 162 11.13 -6.14 -16.68
N GLU A 163 11.64 -5.10 -16.03
CA GLU A 163 13.01 -5.08 -15.49
C GLU A 163 13.28 -6.23 -14.50
N GLN A 164 12.29 -6.57 -13.68
CA GLN A 164 12.41 -7.62 -12.66
C GLN A 164 12.34 -9.04 -13.24
N ILE A 165 11.95 -9.22 -14.51
CA ILE A 165 11.78 -10.54 -15.14
C ILE A 165 13.07 -11.34 -15.13
N GLU A 166 14.22 -10.68 -15.35
CA GLU A 166 15.53 -11.33 -15.39
C GLU A 166 15.82 -12.12 -14.10
N THR A 167 15.44 -11.57 -12.94
CA THR A 167 15.68 -12.22 -11.64
C THR A 167 14.64 -13.28 -11.28
N THR A 168 13.56 -13.42 -12.06
CA THR A 168 12.41 -14.27 -11.69
C THR A 168 12.76 -15.75 -11.62
N SER A 169 13.58 -16.27 -12.56
CA SER A 169 14.03 -17.67 -12.49
C SER A 169 14.89 -17.90 -11.24
N ALA A 170 15.84 -17.00 -11.01
CA ALA A 170 16.76 -17.08 -9.87
C ALA A 170 16.03 -17.01 -8.52
N MET A 171 15.04 -16.12 -8.38
CA MET A 171 14.18 -16.04 -7.19
C MET A 171 13.43 -17.35 -6.95
N ARG A 172 12.83 -17.96 -8.00
CA ARG A 172 12.10 -19.23 -7.89
C ARG A 172 13.03 -20.40 -7.51
N GLU A 173 14.22 -20.43 -8.08
CA GLU A 173 15.25 -21.44 -7.76
C GLU A 173 15.68 -21.30 -6.29
N ALA A 174 16.05 -20.09 -5.86
CA ALA A 174 16.50 -19.82 -4.49
C ALA A 174 15.44 -20.14 -3.44
N VAL A 175 14.16 -19.78 -3.67
CA VAL A 175 13.05 -20.08 -2.76
C VAL A 175 12.90 -21.58 -2.51
N LYS A 176 13.13 -22.43 -3.53
CA LYS A 176 13.05 -23.90 -3.38
C LYS A 176 14.17 -24.49 -2.51
N LEU A 177 15.29 -23.78 -2.36
CA LEU A 177 16.43 -24.22 -1.57
C LEU A 177 16.27 -23.95 -0.06
N ILE A 178 15.23 -23.20 0.33
CA ILE A 178 14.95 -22.82 1.71
C ILE A 178 13.97 -23.84 2.31
N PRO A 179 14.32 -24.53 3.41
CA PRO A 179 13.40 -25.42 4.13
C PRO A 179 12.12 -24.72 4.63
N GLY A 180 11.09 -25.50 4.98
CA GLY A 180 9.78 -24.95 5.39
C GLY A 180 9.71 -24.40 6.81
N GLU A 181 10.55 -24.87 7.73
CA GLU A 181 10.46 -24.55 9.17
C GLU A 181 11.69 -23.76 9.66
N VAL A 182 12.06 -22.71 8.92
CA VAL A 182 13.24 -21.87 9.23
C VAL A 182 12.87 -20.39 9.25
N LYS A 183 13.65 -19.60 9.98
CA LYS A 183 13.53 -18.13 10.06
C LYS A 183 14.22 -17.48 8.87
N VAL A 184 13.52 -16.61 8.15
CA VAL A 184 14.04 -16.01 6.91
C VAL A 184 14.00 -14.49 6.94
N LEU A 185 15.09 -13.86 6.55
CA LEU A 185 15.14 -12.45 6.14
C LEU A 185 15.16 -12.38 4.61
N THR A 186 14.31 -11.55 4.00
CA THR A 186 14.24 -11.49 2.54
C THR A 186 13.83 -10.13 1.97
N SER A 187 14.13 -9.89 0.69
CA SER A 187 13.61 -8.74 -0.05
C SER A 187 12.07 -8.78 -0.18
N PRO A 188 11.37 -7.63 -0.13
CA PRO A 188 9.90 -7.55 -0.11
C PRO A 188 9.17 -8.37 -1.17
N GLN A 189 9.65 -8.37 -2.41
CA GLN A 189 9.03 -9.06 -3.54
C GLN A 189 9.12 -10.59 -3.45
N ILE A 190 10.05 -11.13 -2.66
CA ILE A 190 10.23 -12.57 -2.47
C ILE A 190 9.35 -13.08 -1.31
N SER A 191 9.11 -12.23 -0.31
CA SER A 191 8.39 -12.56 0.94
C SER A 191 7.06 -13.32 0.74
N PRO A 192 6.16 -12.95 -0.20
CA PRO A 192 4.90 -13.67 -0.41
C PRO A 192 5.08 -15.18 -0.66
N HIS A 193 6.17 -15.57 -1.33
CA HIS A 193 6.49 -16.96 -1.65
C HIS A 193 7.03 -17.75 -0.45
N LEU A 194 7.35 -17.06 0.65
CA LEU A 194 7.93 -17.68 1.84
C LEU A 194 6.95 -17.75 3.01
N THR A 195 5.76 -17.12 2.90
CA THR A 195 4.74 -16.88 3.95
C THR A 195 4.26 -18.11 4.75
N HIS A 196 4.53 -19.32 4.27
CA HIS A 196 4.26 -20.56 5.00
C HIS A 196 5.15 -20.75 6.25
N ARG A 197 6.17 -19.91 6.45
CA ARG A 197 7.07 -19.93 7.61
C ARG A 197 6.54 -19.11 8.77
N THR A 198 6.84 -19.54 9.99
CA THR A 198 6.45 -18.85 11.23
C THR A 198 7.17 -17.51 11.41
N VAL A 199 8.41 -17.38 10.92
CA VAL A 199 9.20 -16.14 11.03
C VAL A 199 9.75 -15.73 9.66
N ILE A 200 9.24 -14.61 9.16
CA ILE A 200 9.73 -13.97 7.94
C ILE A 200 9.83 -12.47 8.23
N LYS A 201 10.99 -11.89 7.91
CA LYS A 201 11.22 -10.45 8.03
C LYS A 201 11.69 -9.89 6.70
N LEU A 202 11.43 -8.60 6.53
CA LEU A 202 11.78 -7.87 5.31
C LEU A 202 13.11 -7.16 5.50
N ALA A 203 13.98 -7.27 4.49
CA ALA A 203 15.20 -6.48 4.38
C ALA A 203 14.87 -5.07 3.86
N ILE A 204 14.37 -4.22 4.74
CA ILE A 204 13.94 -2.84 4.45
C ILE A 204 14.45 -1.88 5.52
N LYS A 205 14.58 -0.61 5.14
CA LYS A 205 15.06 0.46 6.02
C LYS A 205 14.25 0.60 7.32
N ASP A 206 12.93 0.50 7.24
CA ASP A 206 12.02 0.65 8.39
C ASP A 206 12.18 -0.47 9.45
N ARG A 207 13.03 -1.47 9.18
CA ARG A 207 13.35 -2.57 10.10
C ARG A 207 14.78 -2.52 10.61
N GLU A 208 15.53 -1.46 10.32
CA GLU A 208 16.86 -1.27 10.85
C GLU A 208 16.85 -0.85 12.34
N PRO A 209 17.86 -1.26 13.13
CA PRO A 209 18.95 -2.17 12.76
C PRO A 209 18.47 -3.63 12.66
N ILE A 210 18.94 -4.35 11.64
CA ILE A 210 18.60 -5.76 11.45
C ILE A 210 19.65 -6.64 12.12
N ASP A 211 19.25 -7.33 13.19
CA ASP A 211 20.01 -8.44 13.74
C ASP A 211 19.92 -9.64 12.78
N ILE A 212 21.01 -9.90 12.05
CA ILE A 212 21.05 -10.98 11.07
C ILE A 212 21.12 -12.35 11.75
N GLU A 213 21.69 -12.44 12.95
CA GLU A 213 22.00 -13.72 13.61
C GLU A 213 20.74 -14.51 14.00
N GLN A 214 19.59 -13.83 14.09
CA GLN A 214 18.30 -14.48 14.36
C GLN A 214 17.74 -15.29 13.17
N PHE A 215 18.34 -15.19 11.98
CA PHE A 215 17.84 -15.82 10.76
C PHE A 215 18.73 -16.98 10.31
N ASP A 216 18.07 -18.09 9.98
CA ASP A 216 18.72 -19.29 9.44
C ASP A 216 19.08 -19.10 7.97
N TYR A 217 18.23 -18.38 7.23
CA TYR A 217 18.42 -18.08 5.81
C TYR A 217 18.20 -16.60 5.54
N ILE A 218 19.02 -16.04 4.64
CA ILE A 218 18.89 -14.66 4.19
C ILE A 218 18.89 -14.68 2.67
N LEU A 219 17.77 -14.29 2.07
CA LEU A 219 17.54 -14.32 0.62
C LEU A 219 17.31 -12.90 0.09
N LEU A 220 18.31 -12.35 -0.60
CA LEU A 220 18.28 -10.97 -1.09
C LEU A 220 18.28 -10.94 -2.61
N ASN A 221 17.59 -9.96 -3.19
CA ASN A 221 17.76 -9.57 -4.58
C ASN A 221 18.50 -8.22 -4.59
N THR A 222 19.79 -8.24 -4.95
CA THR A 222 20.65 -7.06 -4.92
C THR A 222 20.46 -6.16 -6.14
N ARG A 223 19.91 -6.68 -7.25
CA ARG A 223 19.52 -5.88 -8.42
C ARG A 223 18.24 -5.08 -8.18
N TYR A 224 17.28 -5.71 -7.48
CA TYR A 224 15.99 -5.12 -7.18
C TYR A 224 15.71 -5.29 -5.68
N PRO A 225 16.15 -4.36 -4.81
CA PRO A 225 16.04 -4.49 -3.36
C PRO A 225 14.60 -4.37 -2.83
N GLY A 226 13.63 -4.05 -3.71
CA GLY A 226 12.21 -3.98 -3.40
C GLY A 226 11.74 -2.53 -3.29
N TRP A 227 11.63 -2.01 -2.07
CA TRP A 227 11.21 -0.62 -1.84
C TRP A 227 12.35 0.36 -2.17
N GLU A 228 11.99 1.57 -2.61
CA GLU A 228 12.95 2.58 -3.07
C GLU A 228 14.00 2.93 -1.99
N ASN A 229 13.65 2.84 -0.71
CA ASN A 229 14.55 3.14 0.41
C ASN A 229 15.36 1.94 0.92
N SER A 230 15.27 0.75 0.29
CA SER A 230 15.91 -0.48 0.77
C SER A 230 17.27 -0.79 0.14
N GLU A 231 17.71 -0.01 -0.85
CA GLU A 231 18.95 -0.30 -1.59
C GLU A 231 20.18 -0.28 -0.68
N GLU A 232 20.30 0.76 0.15
CA GLU A 232 21.38 0.89 1.13
C GLU A 232 21.33 -0.26 2.15
N THR A 233 20.13 -0.59 2.66
CA THR A 233 19.94 -1.71 3.59
C THR A 233 20.40 -3.04 2.99
N VAL A 234 20.01 -3.34 1.75
CA VAL A 234 20.39 -4.59 1.07
C VAL A 234 21.88 -4.63 0.78
N THR A 235 22.49 -3.51 0.39
CA THR A 235 23.93 -3.40 0.17
C THR A 235 24.72 -3.60 1.47
N ASN A 236 24.28 -2.97 2.55
CA ASN A 236 24.90 -3.12 3.87
C ASN A 236 24.77 -4.55 4.40
N LEU A 237 23.61 -5.19 4.20
CA LEU A 237 23.41 -6.59 4.54
C LEU A 237 24.33 -7.51 3.73
N PHE A 238 24.49 -7.24 2.43
CA PHE A 238 25.40 -7.99 1.56
C PHE A 238 26.84 -7.96 2.09
N GLU A 239 27.37 -6.76 2.37
CA GLU A 239 28.73 -6.59 2.90
C GLU A 239 28.88 -7.21 4.30
N LYS A 240 27.87 -7.08 5.16
CA LYS A 240 27.87 -7.71 6.49
C LYS A 240 27.90 -9.23 6.40
N LEU A 241 27.18 -9.84 5.46
CA LEU A 241 27.14 -11.29 5.26
C LEU A 241 28.43 -11.83 4.66
N LYS A 242 29.01 -11.11 3.70
CA LYS A 242 30.29 -11.46 3.08
C LYS A 242 31.44 -11.54 4.09
N ASN A 243 31.42 -10.68 5.11
CA ASN A 243 32.44 -10.62 6.16
C ASN A 243 32.11 -11.49 7.39
N ASN A 244 31.00 -12.24 7.38
CA ASN A 244 30.55 -13.02 8.54
C ASN A 244 30.76 -14.53 8.33
N ASN A 245 31.73 -15.10 9.06
CA ASN A 245 32.08 -16.53 8.98
C ASN A 245 30.94 -17.49 9.38
N ASN A 246 29.90 -17.02 10.07
CA ASN A 246 28.75 -17.85 10.44
C ASN A 246 27.80 -18.09 9.26
N TYR A 247 27.87 -17.29 8.20
CA TYR A 247 27.04 -17.43 7.02
C TYR A 247 27.88 -17.95 5.86
N LYS A 248 27.37 -18.92 5.10
CA LYS A 248 27.96 -19.26 3.80
C LYS A 248 26.96 -19.07 2.68
N LEU A 249 27.51 -18.68 1.54
CA LEU A 249 26.80 -18.54 0.29
C LEU A 249 26.33 -19.92 -0.19
N LYS A 250 25.01 -20.07 -0.38
CA LYS A 250 24.37 -21.30 -0.85
C LYS A 250 23.90 -21.21 -2.30
N TYR A 251 23.56 -20.00 -2.76
CA TYR A 251 23.07 -19.74 -4.11
C TYR A 251 23.40 -18.31 -4.53
N GLU A 252 23.83 -18.12 -5.77
CA GLU A 252 24.03 -16.82 -6.40
C GLU A 252 23.74 -16.94 -7.90
N LYS A 253 22.75 -16.17 -8.39
CA LYS A 253 22.42 -16.10 -9.81
C LYS A 253 21.64 -14.82 -10.09
N ASP A 254 22.00 -14.10 -11.15
CA ASP A 254 21.29 -12.88 -11.60
C ASP A 254 21.09 -11.82 -10.49
N GLY A 255 22.02 -11.73 -9.53
CA GLY A 255 21.91 -10.84 -8.36
C GLY A 255 20.90 -11.29 -7.30
N VAL A 256 20.36 -12.49 -7.40
CA VAL A 256 19.62 -13.16 -6.32
C VAL A 256 20.59 -14.02 -5.54
N ILE A 257 20.66 -13.79 -4.24
CA ILE A 257 21.70 -14.34 -3.39
C ILE A 257 21.11 -14.92 -2.11
N LEU A 258 21.50 -16.16 -1.78
CA LEU A 258 21.05 -16.90 -0.61
C LEU A 258 22.23 -17.24 0.29
N TRP A 259 22.17 -16.77 1.54
CA TRP A 259 23.04 -17.24 2.60
C TRP A 259 22.29 -18.15 3.55
N THR A 260 23.01 -19.11 4.12
CA THR A 260 22.54 -19.94 5.22
C THR A 260 23.48 -19.79 6.41
N ASN A 261 22.91 -19.69 7.60
CA ASN A 261 23.64 -19.71 8.86
C ASN A 261 24.13 -21.15 9.12
N TYR A 262 25.38 -21.30 9.55
CA TYR A 262 26.02 -22.56 9.91
C TYR A 262 26.32 -22.67 11.41
N ARG A 263 25.89 -21.70 12.23
CA ARG A 263 25.81 -21.92 13.67
C ARG A 263 24.69 -22.94 13.91
N ASN A 264 25.08 -24.16 14.26
CA ASN A 264 24.18 -25.13 14.91
C ASN A 264 23.69 -24.57 16.24
#